data_AF-A0A1B6JL12-F1
#
_entry.id   AF-A0A1B6JL12-F1
#
_cell.length_a   1.000
_cell.length_b   1.000
_cell.length_c   1.000
_cell.angle_alpha   90.00
_cell.angle_beta   90.00
_cell.angle_gamma   90.00
#
_symmetry.space_group_name_H-M   'P 1'
#
loop_
_entity.id
_entity.type
_entity.pdbx_description
1 polymer ?
#
loop_
_entity_poly.entity_id
_entity_poly.type
_entity_poly.pdbx_seq_one_letter_code
_entity_poly.pdbx_strand_id
1 'polypeptide(L)'
;MSVKQMKKLDQLLFHGCSPFSVFRGCFAYFDCYEKVGEHSTLVDTPLNSVVFDFKFQSGQVYPTVNDQTTHIVVHSSDLDRLEELISRAEQQSSQIHIVHHYWLLDCIESKAQLSEEKYLLHQWE
;
A
#
# COMPACT_ATOMS: atom_id res chain seq x y z
N MET A 1 -10.98 13.58 -12.65
CA MET A 1 -10.85 14.34 -11.39
C MET A 1 -9.58 13.85 -10.70
N SER A 2 -8.68 14.73 -10.26
CA SER A 2 -7.40 14.34 -9.65
C SER A 2 -7.58 13.87 -8.20
N VAL A 3 -6.60 13.13 -7.65
CA VAL A 3 -6.59 12.72 -6.23
C VAL A 3 -6.77 13.93 -5.30
N LYS A 4 -6.11 15.05 -5.62
CA LYS A 4 -6.22 16.30 -4.85
C LYS A 4 -7.65 16.87 -4.88
N GLN A 5 -8.30 16.84 -6.05
CA GLN A 5 -9.70 17.27 -6.18
C GLN A 5 -10.65 16.34 -5.42
N MET A 6 -10.42 15.02 -5.47
CA MET A 6 -11.20 14.04 -4.72
C MET A 6 -11.05 14.20 -3.21
N LYS A 7 -9.82 14.40 -2.69
CA LYS A 7 -9.59 14.67 -1.26
C LYS A 7 -10.28 15.96 -0.81
N LYS A 8 -10.27 17.00 -1.64
CA LYS A 8 -11.02 18.25 -1.36
C LYS A 8 -12.52 18.01 -1.32
N LEU A 9 -13.05 17.17 -2.21
CA LEU A 9 -14.46 16.79 -2.21
C LEU A 9 -14.82 15.98 -0.96
N ASP A 10 -13.98 15.02 -0.58
CA ASP A 10 -14.17 14.21 0.63
C ASP A 10 -14.25 15.11 1.87
N GLN A 11 -13.36 16.11 2.00
CA GLN A 11 -13.40 17.10 3.08
C GLN A 11 -14.72 17.89 3.14
N LEU A 12 -15.28 18.25 1.98
CA LEU A 12 -16.54 19.01 1.91
C LEU A 12 -17.76 18.16 2.26
N LEU A 13 -17.75 16.87 1.91
CA LEU A 13 -18.90 15.98 2.07
C LEU A 13 -18.93 15.26 3.42
N PHE A 14 -17.76 14.89 3.95
CA PHE A 14 -17.63 14.05 5.14
C PHE A 14 -16.98 14.76 6.32
N HIS A 15 -16.66 16.06 6.18
CA HIS A 15 -15.89 16.83 7.18
C HIS A 15 -14.53 16.18 7.52
N GLY A 16 -13.94 15.43 6.58
CA GLY A 16 -12.73 14.64 6.79
C GLY A 16 -12.46 13.70 5.63
N CYS A 17 -11.83 12.56 5.90
CA CYS A 17 -11.72 11.48 4.91
C CYS A 17 -13.06 10.76 4.76
N SER A 18 -13.39 10.34 3.54
CA SER A 18 -14.53 9.46 3.36
C SER A 18 -14.22 8.09 3.95
N PRO A 19 -15.15 7.46 4.69
CA PRO A 19 -14.97 6.12 5.24
C PRO A 19 -14.91 5.01 4.17
N PHE A 20 -15.12 5.37 2.91
CA PHE A 20 -15.03 4.48 1.73
C PHE A 20 -13.82 4.79 0.84
N SER A 21 -12.93 5.70 1.28
CA SER A 21 -11.77 6.14 0.50
C SER A 21 -10.50 6.22 1.35
N VAL A 22 -10.39 5.37 2.36
CA VAL A 22 -9.29 5.38 3.34
C VAL A 22 -7.92 5.42 2.66
N PHE A 23 -7.73 4.68 1.58
CA PHE A 23 -6.45 4.60 0.86
C PHE A 23 -6.41 5.46 -0.41
N ARG A 24 -7.26 6.49 -0.51
CA ARG A 24 -7.27 7.38 -1.68
C ARG A 24 -5.92 8.06 -1.86
N GLY A 25 -5.30 7.79 -3.01
CA GLY A 25 -3.98 8.31 -3.35
C GLY A 25 -2.83 7.46 -2.84
N CYS A 26 -3.12 6.30 -2.25
CA CYS A 26 -2.13 5.26 -2.01
C CYS A 26 -2.05 4.36 -3.24
N PHE A 27 -0.84 4.22 -3.74
CA PHE A 27 -0.46 3.33 -4.84
C PHE A 27 0.48 2.29 -4.26
N ALA A 28 0.08 1.04 -4.27
CA ALA A 28 0.76 -0.02 -3.54
C ALA A 28 1.19 -1.16 -4.46
N TYR A 29 2.39 -1.67 -4.21
CA TYR A 29 2.78 -3.01 -4.61
C TYR A 29 2.51 -3.97 -3.44
N PHE A 30 1.94 -5.14 -3.73
CA PHE A 30 1.76 -6.20 -2.74
C PHE A 30 2.67 -7.37 -3.11
N ASP A 31 3.37 -7.91 -2.12
CA ASP A 31 4.28 -9.04 -2.29
C ASP A 31 3.53 -10.38 -2.43
N CYS A 32 2.72 -10.47 -3.49
CA CYS A 32 1.87 -11.63 -3.83
C CYS A 32 2.43 -12.45 -5.02
N TYR A 33 3.69 -12.27 -5.37
CA TYR A 33 4.29 -12.84 -6.58
C TYR A 33 5.48 -13.72 -6.19
N GLU A 34 5.61 -14.88 -6.84
CA GLU A 34 6.76 -15.77 -6.63
C GLU A 34 8.08 -15.05 -6.97
N LYS A 35 8.04 -14.18 -7.98
CA LYS A 35 9.14 -13.29 -8.35
C LYS A 35 8.68 -11.84 -8.30
N VAL A 36 9.43 -11.02 -7.57
CA VAL A 36 9.08 -9.61 -7.37
C VAL A 36 8.96 -8.88 -8.72
N GLY A 37 7.82 -8.21 -8.93
CA GLY A 37 7.54 -7.48 -10.16
C GLY A 37 7.25 -8.32 -11.42
N GLU A 38 7.15 -9.66 -11.32
CA GLU A 38 6.73 -10.49 -12.46
C GLU A 38 5.24 -10.85 -12.35
N HIS A 39 4.37 -10.10 -13.03
CA HIS A 39 2.91 -10.26 -12.93
C HIS A 39 2.41 -11.68 -13.24
N SER A 40 3.09 -12.41 -14.13
CA SER A 40 2.75 -13.79 -14.49
C SER A 40 2.98 -14.81 -13.38
N THR A 41 3.62 -14.40 -12.28
CA THR A 41 3.98 -15.27 -11.14
C THR A 41 3.10 -15.03 -9.91
N LEU A 42 1.88 -14.52 -10.11
CA LEU A 42 0.92 -14.32 -9.02
C LEU A 42 0.62 -15.65 -8.32
N VAL A 43 0.79 -15.68 -7.01
CA VAL A 43 0.56 -16.87 -6.17
C VAL A 43 -0.55 -16.62 -5.16
N ASP A 44 -1.16 -17.70 -4.66
CA ASP A 44 -2.15 -17.57 -3.60
C ASP A 44 -1.45 -17.28 -2.26
N THR A 45 -1.66 -16.08 -1.72
CA THR A 45 -1.02 -15.62 -0.49
C THR A 45 -2.08 -15.11 0.49
N PRO A 46 -1.78 -15.09 1.80
CA PRO A 46 -2.66 -14.45 2.78
C PRO A 46 -2.99 -12.97 2.48
N LEU A 47 -2.11 -12.27 1.74
CA LEU A 47 -2.32 -10.88 1.32
C LEU A 47 -3.46 -10.72 0.31
N ASN A 48 -3.91 -11.78 -0.37
CA ASN A 48 -4.93 -11.68 -1.42
C ASN A 48 -6.24 -11.07 -0.91
N SER A 49 -6.64 -11.41 0.32
CA SER A 49 -7.81 -10.79 0.97
C SER A 49 -7.59 -9.28 1.19
N VAL A 50 -6.43 -8.91 1.72
CA VAL A 50 -6.02 -7.53 2.01
C VAL A 50 -5.96 -6.67 0.74
N VAL A 51 -5.55 -7.25 -0.39
CA VAL A 51 -5.55 -6.58 -1.70
C VAL A 51 -6.94 -6.12 -2.11
N PHE A 52 -7.96 -6.96 -1.88
CA PHE A 52 -9.34 -6.61 -2.22
C PHE A 52 -9.87 -5.50 -1.31
N ASP A 53 -9.59 -5.56 -0.01
CA ASP A 53 -10.01 -4.53 0.94
C ASP A 53 -9.35 -3.18 0.62
N PHE A 54 -8.06 -3.18 0.27
CA PHE A 54 -7.35 -1.97 -0.15
C PHE A 54 -7.99 -1.32 -1.37
N LYS A 55 -8.29 -2.13 -2.41
CA LYS A 55 -8.96 -1.66 -3.63
C LYS A 55 -10.37 -1.14 -3.34
N PHE A 56 -11.12 -1.86 -2.51
CA PHE A 56 -12.46 -1.46 -2.10
C PHE A 56 -12.45 -0.09 -1.41
N GLN A 57 -11.39 0.19 -0.64
CA GLN A 57 -11.15 1.46 0.04
C GLN A 57 -10.38 2.51 -0.81
N SER A 58 -10.53 2.46 -2.13
CA SER A 58 -9.95 3.40 -3.11
C SER A 58 -8.42 3.40 -3.25
N GLY A 59 -7.73 2.36 -2.76
CA GLY A 59 -6.31 2.12 -3.02
C GLY A 59 -6.07 1.59 -4.44
N GLN A 60 -4.90 1.89 -5.01
CA GLN A 60 -4.51 1.41 -6.34
C GLN A 60 -3.36 0.41 -6.24
N VAL A 61 -3.49 -0.74 -6.90
CA VAL A 61 -2.47 -1.81 -6.84
C VAL A 61 -1.73 -1.91 -8.16
N TYR A 62 -0.40 -1.88 -8.09
CA TYR A 62 0.47 -2.11 -9.24
C TYR A 62 1.12 -3.50 -9.18
N PRO A 63 1.33 -4.14 -10.35
CA PRO A 63 2.03 -5.41 -10.41
C PRO A 63 3.55 -5.28 -10.26
N THR A 64 4.08 -4.05 -10.32
CA THR A 64 5.49 -3.74 -10.20
C THR A 64 5.69 -2.50 -9.33
N VAL A 65 6.84 -2.42 -8.66
CA VAL A 65 7.31 -1.19 -8.01
C VAL A 65 7.77 -0.21 -9.10
N ASN A 66 7.26 1.01 -9.06
CA ASN A 66 7.53 2.08 -10.02
C ASN A 66 7.52 3.46 -9.34
N ASP A 67 7.82 4.53 -10.08
CA ASP A 67 7.89 5.91 -9.56
C ASP A 67 6.59 6.45 -8.93
N GLN A 68 5.44 5.83 -9.21
CA GLN A 68 4.16 6.20 -8.59
C GLN A 68 3.88 5.41 -7.32
N THR A 69 4.66 4.37 -7.03
CA THR A 69 4.48 3.51 -5.88
C THR A 69 4.78 4.27 -4.61
N THR A 70 3.82 4.28 -3.70
CA THR A 70 3.91 4.94 -2.39
C THR A 70 4.12 3.94 -1.27
N HIS A 71 3.65 2.70 -1.46
CA HIS A 71 3.67 1.66 -0.45
C HIS A 71 4.09 0.31 -1.06
N ILE A 72 4.87 -0.45 -0.31
CA ILE A 72 5.07 -1.89 -0.52
C ILE A 72 4.47 -2.59 0.69
N VAL A 73 3.54 -3.50 0.46
CA VAL A 73 2.84 -4.23 1.53
C VAL A 73 3.33 -5.67 1.58
N VAL A 74 3.81 -6.05 2.76
CA VAL A 74 4.38 -7.37 3.03
C VAL A 74 3.59 -8.07 4.15
N HIS A 75 3.49 -9.39 4.09
CA HIS A 75 2.83 -10.18 5.13
C HIS A 75 3.76 -10.38 6.35
N SER A 76 3.21 -10.54 7.57
CA SER A 76 4.03 -10.77 8.79
C SER A 76 4.92 -11.98 8.67
N SER A 77 4.36 -13.02 8.06
CA SER A 77 4.90 -14.36 8.11
C SER A 77 5.83 -14.67 6.95
N ASP A 78 6.02 -13.73 6.03
CA ASP A 78 6.86 -13.92 4.84
C ASP A 78 7.65 -12.63 4.61
N LEU A 79 8.89 -12.61 5.11
CA LEU A 79 9.83 -11.49 4.99
C LEU A 79 11.06 -11.87 4.16
N ASP A 80 11.05 -13.05 3.51
CA ASP A 80 12.23 -13.61 2.85
C ASP A 80 12.73 -12.72 1.70
N ARG A 81 11.84 -11.96 1.08
CA ARG A 81 12.10 -11.04 -0.03
C ARG A 81 12.32 -9.59 0.40
N LEU A 82 12.36 -9.29 1.70
CA LEU A 82 12.41 -7.91 2.20
C LEU A 82 13.60 -7.12 1.64
N GLU A 83 14.80 -7.72 1.60
CA GLU A 83 16.00 -7.09 1.05
C GLU A 83 15.87 -6.75 -0.45
N GLU A 84 15.24 -7.63 -1.23
CA GLU A 84 14.97 -7.37 -2.65
C GLU A 84 13.97 -6.22 -2.81
N LEU A 85 12.94 -6.18 -1.97
CA LEU A 85 11.94 -5.12 -1.96
C LEU A 85 12.54 -3.75 -1.58
N ILE A 86 13.44 -3.73 -0.58
CA ILE A 86 14.21 -2.54 -0.21
C ILE A 86 15.04 -2.06 -1.40
N SER A 87 15.81 -2.96 -2.01
CA SER A 87 16.65 -2.63 -3.17
C SER A 87 15.85 -2.03 -4.34
N ARG A 88 14.63 -2.53 -4.59
CA ARG A 88 13.75 -1.99 -5.63
C ARG A 88 13.15 -0.65 -5.26
N ALA A 89 12.85 -0.43 -3.97
CA ALA A 89 12.36 0.84 -3.47
C ALA A 89 13.42 1.94 -3.54
N GLU A 90 14.69 1.63 -3.22
CA GLU A 90 15.82 2.55 -3.34
C GLU A 90 16.05 3.04 -4.77
N GLN A 91 15.71 2.22 -5.76
CA GLN A 91 15.82 2.59 -7.17
C GLN A 91 14.77 3.62 -7.62
N GLN A 92 13.74 3.86 -6.82
CA GLN A 92 12.66 4.79 -7.17
C GLN A 92 13.03 6.22 -6.79
N SER A 93 12.51 7.17 -7.55
CA SER A 93 12.76 8.60 -7.31
C SER A 93 12.08 9.15 -6.04
N SER A 94 11.05 8.47 -5.55
CA SER A 94 10.25 8.87 -4.39
C SER A 94 10.43 7.85 -3.26
N GLN A 95 10.42 8.36 -2.03
CA GLN A 95 10.48 7.52 -0.84
C GLN A 95 9.23 6.64 -0.75
N ILE A 96 9.45 5.32 -0.61
CA ILE A 96 8.40 4.31 -0.51
C ILE A 96 8.31 3.83 0.94
N HIS A 97 7.09 3.71 1.46
CA HIS A 97 6.86 3.06 2.75
C HIS A 97 6.75 1.55 2.56
N ILE A 98 7.71 0.79 3.09
CA ILE A 98 7.62 -0.67 3.14
C ILE A 98 6.97 -1.02 4.47
N VAL A 99 5.74 -1.55 4.42
CA VAL A 99 4.89 -1.75 5.60
C VAL A 99 4.39 -3.17 5.72
N HIS A 100 4.14 -3.55 6.96
CA HIS A 100 3.37 -4.73 7.28
C HIS A 100 1.88 -4.55 6.94
N HIS A 101 1.22 -5.61 6.46
CA HIS A 101 -0.22 -5.61 6.16
C HIS A 101 -1.15 -5.19 7.33
N TYR A 102 -0.70 -5.26 8.60
CA TYR A 102 -1.51 -4.81 9.74
C TYR A 102 -1.83 -3.31 9.66
N TRP A 103 -0.96 -2.50 9.03
CA TRP A 103 -1.27 -1.10 8.78
C TRP A 103 -2.61 -0.93 8.04
N LEU A 104 -2.86 -1.76 7.02
CA LEU A 104 -4.11 -1.70 6.28
C LEU A 104 -5.30 -2.11 7.15
N LEU A 105 -5.15 -3.22 7.88
CA LEU A 105 -6.23 -3.76 8.71
C LEU A 105 -6.67 -2.72 9.75
N ASP A 106 -5.71 -2.08 10.43
CA ASP A 106 -5.97 -1.06 11.44
C ASP A 106 -6.52 0.24 10.81
N CYS A 107 -6.07 0.61 9.60
CA CYS A 107 -6.66 1.73 8.85
C CYS A 107 -8.13 1.47 8.48
N ILE A 108 -8.46 0.24 8.07
CA ILE A 108 -9.83 -0.15 7.72
C ILE A 108 -10.72 -0.16 8.96
N GLU A 109 -10.26 -0.75 10.07
CA GLU A 109 -10.99 -0.80 11.33
C GLU A 109 -11.27 0.60 11.88
N SER A 110 -10.25 1.47 11.87
CA SER A 110 -10.37 2.87 12.32
C SER A 110 -11.10 3.78 11.33
N LYS A 111 -11.37 3.31 10.10
CA LYS A 111 -11.93 4.09 8.98
C LYS A 111 -11.12 5.35 8.67
N ALA A 112 -9.81 5.30 8.90
CA ALA A 112 -8.90 6.42 8.73
C ALA A 112 -7.52 5.93 8.28
N GLN A 113 -6.80 6.75 7.51
CA GLN A 113 -5.41 6.46 7.18
C GLN A 113 -4.54 6.79 8.39
N LEU A 114 -4.05 5.75 9.08
CA LEU A 114 -3.14 5.86 10.21
C LEU A 114 -1.71 6.09 9.71
N SER A 115 -0.85 6.64 10.57
CA SER A 115 0.59 6.73 10.30
C SER A 115 1.20 5.35 10.10
N GLU A 116 2.05 5.23 9.09
CA GLU A 116 2.78 4.03 8.71
C GLU A 116 3.91 3.70 9.71
N GLU A 117 4.38 4.66 10.52
CA GLU A 117 5.61 4.59 11.34
C GLU A 117 5.74 3.30 12.18
N LYS A 118 4.66 2.84 12.80
CA LYS A 118 4.66 1.65 13.67
C LYS A 118 4.71 0.33 12.90
N TYR A 119 4.49 0.39 11.59
CA TYR A 119 4.36 -0.75 10.70
C TYR A 119 5.50 -0.81 9.68
N LEU A 120 6.40 0.18 9.69
CA LEU A 120 7.54 0.24 8.79
C LEU A 120 8.47 -0.96 9.02
N LEU A 121 8.84 -1.61 7.93
CA LEU A 121 9.83 -2.69 7.90
C LEU A 121 11.23 -2.18 7.53
N HIS A 122 11.31 -0.95 7.03
CA HIS A 122 12.56 -0.28 6.68
C HIS A 122 12.46 1.24 6.94
N GLN A 123 13.54 1.83 7.43
CA GLN A 123 13.69 3.27 7.63
C GLN A 123 14.86 3.76 6.79
N TRP A 124 14.60 4.81 6.00
CA TRP A 124 15.61 5.45 5.15
C TRP A 124 16.50 6.35 6.01
N GLU A 125 17.82 6.28 5.79
CA GLU A 125 18.82 7.15 6.44
C GLU A 125 18.93 8.54 5.80
#